data_AF-A0A958WNP9-F1
#
_entry.id   AF-A0A958WNP9-F1
#
_cell.length_a   1.000
_cell.length_b   1.000
_cell.length_c   1.000
_cell.angle_alpha   90.00
_cell.angle_beta   90.00
_cell.angle_gamma   90.00
#
_symmetry.space_group_name_H-M   'P 1'
#
loop_
_entity.id
_entity.type
_entity.pdbx_description
1 polymer ?
#
loop_
_entity_poly.entity_id
_entity_poly.type
_entity_poly.pdbx_seq_one_letter_code
_entity_poly.pdbx_strand_id
1 'polypeptide(L)'
;MHFLHKVFLGLLALATFISCNSGENQEQSKSLDEASDNYVGEKACIQCHQQEYKDWTGSHHDWAMKHPTVATVKGDFNDVSYTANDESYFFYKKDTSYYVKYMFGEREPVDYQVVYTFGITPLQQYLIKFPDGKIQTLRASWDVEKKQWFSQYEGQQIPPNDWLHWSQGGQRWNTM
;
A
#
# COMPACT_ATOMS: atom_id res chain seq x y z
N MET A 1 -35.00 14.06 -71.24
CA MET A 1 -35.42 13.57 -69.90
C MET A 1 -34.35 13.86 -68.86
N HIS A 2 -34.00 15.14 -68.73
CA HIS A 2 -33.42 15.72 -67.54
C HIS A 2 -34.60 16.10 -66.66
N PHE A 3 -34.83 15.47 -65.49
CA PHE A 3 -35.49 16.10 -64.32
C PHE A 3 -35.76 15.19 -63.09
N LEU A 4 -35.25 13.95 -63.01
CA LEU A 4 -35.69 13.04 -61.92
C LEU A 4 -34.61 12.42 -61.04
N HIS A 5 -33.34 12.83 -61.15
CA HIS A 5 -32.25 12.30 -60.30
C HIS A 5 -31.56 13.34 -59.40
N LYS A 6 -32.04 14.58 -59.33
CA LYS A 6 -31.40 15.67 -58.55
C LYS A 6 -32.09 16.03 -57.22
N VAL A 7 -33.09 15.26 -56.76
CA VAL A 7 -33.80 15.57 -55.50
C VAL A 7 -33.46 14.60 -54.35
N PHE A 8 -32.83 13.46 -54.62
CA PHE A 8 -32.53 12.48 -53.56
C PHE A 8 -31.13 12.58 -52.91
N LEU A 9 -30.29 13.53 -53.36
CA LEU A 9 -28.92 13.70 -52.85
C LEU A 9 -28.72 15.00 -52.03
N GLY A 10 -29.80 15.67 -51.63
CA GLY A 10 -29.75 16.96 -50.92
C GLY A 10 -30.37 16.99 -49.53
N LEU A 11 -30.86 15.85 -49.01
CA LEU A 11 -31.53 15.75 -47.71
C LEU A 11 -30.89 14.76 -46.75
N LEU A 12 -29.66 14.33 -47.04
CA LEU A 12 -28.84 13.53 -46.11
C LEU A 12 -27.58 14.29 -45.63
N ALA A 13 -27.65 15.63 -45.65
CA ALA A 13 -26.60 16.52 -45.16
C ALA A 13 -27.06 17.42 -43.99
N LEU A 14 -28.23 17.16 -43.41
CA LEU A 14 -28.79 18.01 -42.34
C LEU A 14 -29.47 17.21 -41.21
N ALA A 15 -28.93 16.03 -40.89
CA ALA A 15 -29.37 15.23 -39.73
C ALA A 15 -28.20 14.83 -38.81
N THR A 16 -27.08 15.56 -38.85
CA THR A 16 -25.87 15.27 -38.07
C THR A 16 -25.62 16.22 -36.89
N PHE A 17 -26.62 16.97 -36.42
CA PHE A 17 -26.44 17.87 -35.27
C PHE A 17 -27.56 17.86 -34.21
N ILE A 18 -28.49 16.90 -34.24
CA ILE A 18 -29.57 16.83 -33.22
C ILE A 18 -29.82 15.37 -32.82
N SER A 19 -28.88 14.76 -32.13
CA SER A 19 -29.13 13.67 -31.18
C SER A 19 -27.83 13.20 -30.56
N CYS A 20 -27.52 13.83 -29.44
CA CYS A 20 -27.12 13.20 -28.19
C CYS A 20 -26.58 14.34 -27.34
N ASN A 21 -27.52 14.99 -26.65
CA ASN A 21 -27.20 15.65 -25.39
C ASN A 21 -26.80 14.52 -24.43
N SER A 22 -25.57 14.01 -24.57
CA SER A 22 -24.92 13.28 -23.50
C SER A 22 -24.66 14.32 -22.44
N GLY A 23 -25.65 14.52 -21.56
CA GLY A 23 -25.36 15.08 -20.26
C GLY A 23 -24.18 14.29 -19.73
N GLU A 24 -23.05 14.97 -19.55
CA GLU A 24 -21.94 14.43 -18.81
C GLU A 24 -22.52 14.02 -17.45
N ASN A 25 -22.86 12.75 -17.30
CA ASN A 25 -22.81 12.12 -16.00
C ASN A 25 -21.33 12.19 -15.63
N GLN A 26 -20.94 13.33 -15.04
CA GLN A 26 -19.80 13.38 -14.17
C GLN A 26 -20.10 12.38 -13.07
N GLU A 27 -19.65 11.15 -13.31
CA GLU A 27 -19.43 10.18 -12.27
C GLU A 27 -18.35 10.83 -11.39
N GLN A 28 -18.83 11.63 -10.45
CA GLN A 28 -18.05 12.31 -9.44
C GLN A 28 -17.30 11.20 -8.73
N SER A 29 -16.03 11.01 -9.11
CA SER A 29 -15.12 10.13 -8.41
C SER A 29 -15.00 10.71 -7.00
N LYS A 30 -15.84 10.22 -6.09
CA LYS A 30 -15.77 10.54 -4.68
C LYS A 30 -14.36 10.14 -4.27
N SER A 31 -13.52 11.12 -3.93
CA SER A 31 -12.15 10.84 -3.52
C SER A 31 -12.23 9.89 -2.32
N LEU A 32 -11.37 8.89 -2.32
CA LEU A 32 -11.22 7.93 -1.21
C LEU A 32 -10.54 8.58 0.02
N ASP A 33 -10.49 9.91 0.08
CA ASP A 33 -9.92 10.71 1.18
C ASP A 33 -10.94 11.08 2.26
N GLU A 34 -12.17 10.55 2.21
CA GLU A 34 -13.02 10.54 3.40
C GLU A 34 -12.59 9.39 4.31
N ALA A 35 -11.44 9.57 4.97
CA ALA A 35 -11.31 9.03 6.32
C ALA A 35 -12.53 9.55 7.08
N SER A 36 -13.36 8.63 7.59
CA SER A 36 -14.57 8.90 8.38
C SER A 36 -14.46 10.26 9.08
N ASP A 37 -15.28 11.22 8.68
CA ASP A 37 -15.33 12.60 9.20
C ASP A 37 -15.55 12.67 10.73
N ASN A 38 -15.73 11.50 11.36
CA ASN A 38 -15.98 11.31 12.78
C ASN A 38 -14.78 10.67 13.55
N TYR A 39 -13.64 10.37 12.92
CA TYR A 39 -12.47 9.87 13.66
C TYR A 39 -11.68 11.03 14.29
N VAL A 40 -11.85 11.23 15.60
CA VAL A 40 -11.28 12.37 16.35
C VAL A 40 -9.85 12.14 16.85
N GLY A 41 -9.32 10.92 16.70
CA GLY A 41 -8.01 10.52 17.22
C GLY A 41 -7.94 10.42 18.74
N GLU A 42 -6.91 9.73 19.24
CA GLU A 42 -6.72 9.44 20.68
C GLU A 42 -6.67 10.71 21.55
N LYS A 43 -6.08 11.80 21.04
CA LYS A 43 -5.85 13.04 21.80
C LYS A 43 -7.14 13.68 22.30
N ALA A 44 -8.24 13.53 21.57
CA ALA A 44 -9.55 14.04 21.98
C ALA A 44 -10.08 13.36 23.26
N CYS A 45 -9.64 12.12 23.52
CA CYS A 45 -10.13 11.30 24.62
C CYS A 45 -9.35 11.54 25.94
N ILE A 46 -8.08 11.94 25.84
CA ILE A 46 -7.11 11.92 26.97
C ILE A 46 -7.58 12.74 28.17
N GLN A 47 -8.19 13.91 27.93
CA GLN A 47 -8.59 14.81 29.02
C GLN A 47 -9.61 14.18 29.99
N CYS A 48 -10.52 13.36 29.48
CA CYS A 48 -11.56 12.66 30.26
C CYS A 48 -11.14 11.24 30.67
N HIS A 49 -10.31 10.57 29.85
CA HIS A 49 -9.95 9.16 29.99
C HIS A 49 -8.45 8.97 30.26
N GLN A 50 -7.97 9.60 31.33
CA GLN A 50 -6.53 9.65 31.65
C GLN A 50 -5.99 8.28 32.08
N GLN A 51 -6.78 7.51 32.85
CA GLN A 51 -6.37 6.20 33.34
C GLN A 51 -6.33 5.19 32.20
N GLU A 52 -7.34 5.18 31.33
CA GLU A 52 -7.36 4.32 30.14
C GLU A 52 -6.22 4.65 29.18
N TYR A 53 -5.94 5.94 28.96
CA TYR A 53 -4.80 6.38 28.16
C TYR A 53 -3.47 5.89 28.75
N LYS A 54 -3.32 5.99 30.07
CA LYS A 54 -2.13 5.49 30.78
C LYS A 54 -1.95 3.98 30.64
N ASP A 55 -3.04 3.22 30.75
CA ASP A 55 -2.99 1.75 30.65
C ASP A 55 -2.79 1.28 29.19
N TRP A 56 -3.30 2.04 28.23
CA TRP A 56 -3.08 1.79 26.80
C TRP A 56 -1.66 2.13 26.36
N THR A 57 -1.09 3.23 26.84
CA THR A 57 0.24 3.72 26.43
C THR A 57 1.31 2.67 26.75
N GLY A 58 2.11 2.31 25.76
CA GLY A 58 3.15 1.28 25.89
C GLY A 58 2.64 -0.15 25.78
N SER A 59 1.33 -0.37 25.68
CA SER A 59 0.77 -1.70 25.39
C SER A 59 1.08 -2.15 23.96
N HIS A 60 0.89 -3.44 23.67
CA HIS A 60 1.01 -3.94 22.30
C HIS A 60 -0.02 -3.32 21.34
N HIS A 61 -1.16 -2.82 21.84
CA HIS A 61 -2.13 -2.10 21.00
C HIS A 61 -1.61 -0.72 20.61
N ASP A 62 -1.01 0.02 21.55
CA ASP A 62 -0.33 1.29 21.24
C ASP A 62 0.81 1.07 20.24
N TRP A 63 1.55 -0.03 20.39
CA TRP A 63 2.65 -0.42 19.50
C TRP A 63 2.23 -1.17 18.24
N ALA A 64 0.94 -1.38 18.01
CA ALA A 64 0.45 -2.22 16.91
C ALA A 64 0.93 -1.69 15.57
N MET A 65 0.89 -0.38 15.36
CA MET A 65 1.43 0.26 14.16
C MET A 65 2.09 1.59 14.50
N LYS A 66 3.34 1.78 14.09
CA LYS A 66 4.09 3.03 14.31
C LYS A 66 4.74 3.50 13.01
N HIS A 67 4.96 4.81 12.90
CA HIS A 67 5.90 5.31 11.90
C HIS A 67 7.32 4.85 12.22
N PRO A 68 8.16 4.57 11.21
CA PRO A 68 9.50 4.08 11.42
C PRO A 68 10.42 5.21 11.89
N THR A 69 10.95 5.03 13.08
CA THR A 69 11.90 5.93 13.74
C THR A 69 12.96 5.07 14.43
N VAL A 70 14.03 5.70 14.91
CA VAL A 70 15.06 5.01 15.71
C VAL A 70 14.47 4.30 16.95
N ALA A 71 13.39 4.83 17.53
CA ALA A 71 12.75 4.22 18.70
C ALA A 71 11.83 3.03 18.35
N THR A 72 11.22 3.07 17.16
CA THR A 72 10.12 2.16 16.77
C THR A 72 10.57 1.00 15.88
N VAL A 73 11.65 1.17 15.12
CA VAL A 73 12.25 0.10 14.32
C VAL A 73 13.09 -0.82 15.20
N LYS A 74 12.75 -2.10 15.23
CA LYS A 74 13.50 -3.15 15.94
C LYS A 74 14.47 -3.92 15.05
N GLY A 75 14.18 -3.97 13.75
CA GLY A 75 14.94 -4.69 12.74
C GLY A 75 16.24 -4.00 12.36
N ASP A 76 17.16 -4.81 11.83
CA ASP A 76 18.46 -4.32 11.41
C ASP A 76 18.42 -3.73 10.00
N PHE A 77 18.60 -2.41 9.90
CA PHE A 77 18.72 -1.65 8.65
C PHE A 77 20.12 -1.03 8.50
N ASN A 78 21.15 -1.66 9.05
CA ASN A 78 22.54 -1.22 8.93
C ASN A 78 23.24 -1.89 7.73
N ASP A 79 22.66 -1.73 6.55
CA ASP A 79 23.20 -2.22 5.27
C ASP A 79 23.35 -3.76 5.24
N VAL A 80 22.27 -4.47 5.58
CA VAL A 80 22.26 -5.93 5.71
C VAL A 80 21.43 -6.59 4.62
N SER A 81 21.93 -7.73 4.11
CA SER A 81 21.20 -8.56 3.16
C SER A 81 20.52 -9.73 3.85
N TYR A 82 19.33 -10.08 3.36
CA TYR A 82 18.59 -11.28 3.72
C TYR A 82 17.99 -11.90 2.46
N THR A 83 17.99 -13.22 2.38
CA THR A 83 17.48 -13.96 1.22
C THR A 83 16.65 -15.14 1.66
N ALA A 84 15.49 -15.35 1.04
CA ALA A 84 14.65 -16.51 1.26
C ALA A 84 13.74 -16.73 0.05
N ASN A 85 13.51 -17.99 -0.35
CA ASN A 85 12.51 -18.35 -1.38
C ASN A 85 12.62 -17.54 -2.71
N ASP A 86 13.83 -17.36 -3.24
CA ASP A 86 14.16 -16.53 -4.43
C ASP A 86 13.90 -15.02 -4.28
N GLU A 87 13.56 -14.57 -3.08
CA GLU A 87 13.46 -13.17 -2.71
C GLU A 87 14.76 -12.72 -2.04
N SER A 88 15.31 -11.61 -2.51
CA SER A 88 16.45 -10.94 -1.91
C SER A 88 16.05 -9.56 -1.40
N TYR A 89 16.49 -9.25 -0.19
CA TYR A 89 16.23 -8.00 0.51
C TYR A 89 17.57 -7.40 0.94
N PHE A 90 17.76 -6.12 0.71
CA PHE A 90 18.84 -5.35 1.31
C PHE A 90 18.24 -4.19 2.10
N PHE A 91 18.40 -4.22 3.42
CA PHE A 91 17.80 -3.29 4.37
C PHE A 91 18.80 -2.20 4.73
N TYR A 92 18.42 -0.95 4.49
CA TYR A 92 19.30 0.19 4.67
C TYR A 92 18.55 1.44 5.12
N LYS A 93 19.31 2.43 5.61
CA LYS A 93 18.81 3.77 5.91
C LYS A 93 19.27 4.75 4.86
N LYS A 94 18.42 5.71 4.54
CA LYS A 94 18.78 6.91 3.76
C LYS A 94 18.27 8.12 4.52
N ASP A 95 19.20 8.95 4.98
CA ASP A 95 18.94 10.05 5.90
C ASP A 95 18.22 9.55 7.17
N THR A 96 16.98 10.00 7.42
CA THR A 96 16.13 9.59 8.54
C THR A 96 15.13 8.49 8.17
N SER A 97 15.11 8.05 6.91
CA SER A 97 14.14 7.10 6.37
C SER A 97 14.73 5.69 6.21
N TYR A 98 13.85 4.70 6.29
CA TYR A 98 14.18 3.28 6.19
C TYR A 98 13.74 2.74 4.83
N TYR A 99 14.60 1.95 4.20
CA TYR A 99 14.37 1.41 2.87
C TYR A 99 14.71 -0.07 2.80
N VAL A 100 14.07 -0.75 1.84
CA VAL A 100 14.43 -2.09 1.42
C VAL A 100 14.63 -2.08 -0.10
N LYS A 101 15.79 -2.56 -0.55
CA LYS A 101 15.99 -2.92 -1.95
C LYS A 101 15.54 -4.37 -2.11
N TYR A 102 14.51 -4.59 -2.90
CA TYR A 102 13.89 -5.89 -3.13
C TYR A 102 14.22 -6.41 -4.53
N MET A 103 14.49 -7.70 -4.64
CA MET A 103 14.71 -8.41 -5.90
C MET A 103 14.05 -9.79 -5.84
N PHE A 104 13.49 -10.24 -6.97
CA PHE A 104 12.89 -11.57 -7.12
C PHE A 104 13.50 -12.28 -8.32
N GLY A 105 14.21 -13.39 -8.09
CA GLY A 105 15.00 -14.06 -9.12
C GLY A 105 15.98 -13.09 -9.79
N GLU A 106 16.06 -13.12 -11.12
CA GLU A 106 16.98 -12.27 -11.92
C GLU A 106 16.37 -10.92 -12.35
N ARG A 107 15.28 -10.48 -11.70
CA ARG A 107 14.66 -9.18 -12.04
C ARG A 107 15.48 -8.01 -11.52
N GLU A 108 15.31 -6.86 -12.15
CA GLU A 108 15.90 -5.61 -11.66
C GLU A 108 15.46 -5.30 -10.22
N PRO A 109 16.40 -4.92 -9.33
CA PRO A 109 16.06 -4.53 -7.97
C PRO A 109 15.22 -3.25 -7.91
N VAL A 110 14.29 -3.19 -6.95
CA VAL A 110 13.44 -2.02 -6.71
C VAL A 110 13.58 -1.56 -5.27
N ASP A 111 13.78 -0.26 -5.08
CA ASP A 111 13.83 0.35 -3.74
C ASP A 111 12.42 0.74 -3.29
N TYR A 112 12.05 0.30 -2.08
CA TYR A 112 10.80 0.68 -1.43
C TYR A 112 11.08 1.35 -0.09
N GLN A 113 10.37 2.44 0.18
CA GLN A 113 10.40 3.07 1.50
C GLN A 113 9.52 2.29 2.47
N VAL A 114 10.04 2.01 3.65
CA VAL A 114 9.27 1.54 4.80
C VAL A 114 8.55 2.73 5.40
N VAL A 115 7.22 2.65 5.49
CA VAL A 115 6.36 3.75 5.96
C VAL A 115 5.70 3.47 7.30
N TYR A 116 5.62 2.20 7.71
CA TYR A 116 5.18 1.78 9.03
C TYR A 116 5.93 0.53 9.51
N THR A 117 6.04 0.40 10.82
CA THR A 117 6.28 -0.87 11.49
C THR A 117 4.95 -1.42 11.99
N PHE A 118 4.79 -2.74 11.97
CA PHE A 118 3.60 -3.41 12.49
C PHE A 118 4.00 -4.51 13.48
N GLY A 119 3.43 -4.46 14.68
CA GLY A 119 3.81 -5.32 15.80
C GLY A 119 5.10 -4.88 16.53
N ILE A 120 5.36 -5.58 17.64
CA ILE A 120 6.52 -5.33 18.52
C ILE A 120 7.20 -6.63 18.98
N THR A 121 6.48 -7.59 19.54
CA THR A 121 7.03 -8.85 20.05
C THR A 121 5.97 -9.95 19.88
N PRO A 122 6.33 -11.18 19.48
CA PRO A 122 7.70 -11.70 19.27
C PRO A 122 8.35 -11.29 17.95
N LEU A 123 7.59 -10.67 17.05
CA LEU A 123 8.06 -10.23 15.73
C LEU A 123 7.60 -8.82 15.41
N GLN A 124 8.34 -8.16 14.51
CA GLN A 124 7.95 -6.90 13.88
C GLN A 124 7.98 -7.04 12.36
N GLN A 125 6.91 -6.60 11.72
CA GLN A 125 6.73 -6.54 10.27
C GLN A 125 6.94 -5.11 9.77
N TYR A 126 7.24 -4.97 8.49
CA TYR A 126 7.49 -3.69 7.83
C TYR A 126 6.57 -3.50 6.65
N LEU A 127 5.90 -2.36 6.64
CA LEU A 127 4.98 -1.97 5.58
C LEU A 127 5.66 -1.00 4.64
N ILE A 128 5.63 -1.32 3.35
CA ILE A 128 6.29 -0.55 2.31
C ILE A 128 5.28 0.12 1.38
N LYS A 129 5.64 1.32 0.89
CA LYS A 129 4.79 2.09 0.00
C LYS A 129 5.20 1.90 -1.45
N PHE A 130 4.24 1.49 -2.28
CA PHE A 130 4.40 1.44 -3.73
C PHE A 130 4.18 2.82 -4.36
N PRO A 131 4.71 3.08 -5.57
CA PRO A 131 4.50 4.35 -6.27
C PRO A 131 3.03 4.70 -6.51
N ASP A 132 2.17 3.69 -6.64
CA ASP A 132 0.72 3.83 -6.87
C ASP A 132 -0.10 4.00 -5.58
N GLY A 133 0.56 4.18 -4.43
CA GLY A 133 -0.08 4.43 -3.14
C GLY A 133 -0.49 3.17 -2.37
N LYS A 134 -0.32 1.97 -2.94
CA LYS A 134 -0.54 0.73 -2.19
C LYS A 134 0.47 0.60 -1.06
N ILE A 135 0.01 0.12 0.08
CA ILE A 135 0.87 -0.29 1.19
C ILE A 135 0.88 -1.81 1.22
N GLN A 136 2.08 -2.39 1.13
CA GLN A 136 2.27 -3.84 1.13
C GLN A 136 3.05 -4.28 2.35
N THR A 137 2.71 -5.47 2.88
CA THR A 137 3.44 -6.09 3.98
C THR A 137 4.57 -6.95 3.42
N LEU A 138 5.81 -6.71 3.84
CA LEU A 138 6.93 -7.58 3.48
C LEU A 138 6.77 -8.98 4.10
N ARG A 139 7.27 -10.00 3.39
CA ARG A 139 7.39 -11.37 3.94
C ARG A 139 8.56 -11.51 4.88
N ALA A 140 9.65 -10.78 4.62
CA ALA A 140 10.74 -10.64 5.56
C ALA A 140 10.26 -9.90 6.80
N SER A 141 10.31 -10.58 7.94
CA SER A 141 9.96 -10.05 9.26
C SER A 141 11.16 -10.14 10.17
N TRP A 142 11.16 -9.31 11.21
CA TRP A 142 12.20 -9.32 12.22
C TRP A 142 11.73 -10.09 13.45
N ASP A 143 12.46 -11.12 13.84
CA ASP A 143 12.31 -11.79 15.13
C ASP A 143 12.99 -10.92 16.20
N VAL A 144 12.19 -10.36 17.12
CA VAL A 144 12.69 -9.40 18.11
C VAL A 144 13.48 -10.09 19.22
N GLU A 145 13.20 -11.36 19.49
CA GLU A 145 13.87 -12.13 20.53
C GLU A 145 15.21 -12.65 20.03
N LYS A 146 15.24 -13.24 18.83
CA LYS A 146 16.45 -13.80 18.21
C LYS A 146 17.28 -12.78 17.46
N LYS A 147 16.73 -11.59 17.20
CA LYS A 147 17.37 -10.49 16.46
C LYS A 147 17.85 -10.92 15.08
N GLN A 148 16.95 -11.49 14.29
CA GLN A 148 17.25 -11.91 12.93
C GLN A 148 16.06 -11.72 11.99
N TRP A 149 16.38 -11.55 10.72
CA TRP A 149 15.40 -11.59 9.64
C TRP A 149 14.95 -13.02 9.38
N PHE A 150 13.66 -13.21 9.14
CA PHE A 150 13.10 -14.50 8.73
C PHE A 150 11.94 -14.30 7.74
N SER A 151 11.61 -15.35 6.99
CA SER A 151 10.46 -15.35 6.07
C SER A 151 9.25 -15.91 6.80
N GLN A 152 8.12 -15.19 6.75
CA GLN A 152 6.83 -15.68 7.28
C GLN A 152 6.39 -17.02 6.65
N TYR A 153 6.86 -17.31 5.43
CA TYR A 153 6.51 -18.50 4.65
C TYR A 153 7.79 -19.22 4.21
N GLU A 154 8.65 -19.56 5.16
CA GLU A 154 9.90 -20.28 4.90
C GLU A 154 9.64 -21.60 4.15
N GLY A 155 10.37 -21.83 3.06
CA GLY A 155 10.24 -23.02 2.21
C GLY A 155 9.04 -22.98 1.24
N GLN A 156 8.26 -21.90 1.22
CA GLN A 156 7.14 -21.73 0.29
C GLN A 156 7.42 -20.62 -0.71
N GLN A 157 7.51 -21.00 -1.98
CA GLN A 157 7.52 -20.06 -3.08
C GLN A 157 6.08 -19.80 -3.53
N ILE A 158 5.67 -18.54 -3.49
CA ILE A 158 4.36 -18.13 -3.99
C ILE A 158 4.62 -17.30 -5.25
N PRO A 159 4.13 -17.71 -6.43
CA PRO A 159 4.45 -17.03 -7.68
C PRO A 159 3.93 -15.58 -7.72
N PRO A 160 4.58 -14.65 -8.45
CA PRO A 160 4.15 -13.25 -8.53
C PRO A 160 2.73 -13.00 -9.05
N ASN A 161 2.11 -13.96 -9.75
CA ASN A 161 0.74 -13.87 -10.27
C ASN A 161 -0.32 -14.45 -9.30
N ASP A 162 0.09 -15.00 -8.16
CA ASP A 162 -0.81 -15.53 -7.14
C ASP A 162 -1.36 -14.41 -6.25
N TRP A 163 -2.64 -14.48 -5.88
CA TRP A 163 -3.29 -13.49 -5.00
C TRP A 163 -2.58 -13.33 -3.64
N LEU A 164 -2.00 -14.40 -3.10
CA LEU A 164 -1.27 -14.41 -1.84
C LEU A 164 0.18 -13.95 -1.96
N HIS A 165 0.67 -13.68 -3.17
CA HIS A 165 1.97 -13.05 -3.34
C HIS A 165 1.99 -11.69 -2.65
N TRP A 166 3.12 -11.34 -2.02
CA TRP A 166 3.19 -10.16 -1.16
C TRP A 166 2.97 -8.84 -1.91
N SER A 167 3.28 -8.79 -3.21
CA SER A 167 3.01 -7.63 -4.05
C SER A 167 1.57 -7.56 -4.59
N GLN A 168 0.76 -8.60 -4.35
CA GLN A 168 -0.62 -8.71 -4.83
C GLN A 168 -1.64 -8.33 -3.75
N GLY A 169 -2.93 -8.54 -4.02
CA GLY A 169 -3.99 -8.00 -3.16
C GLY A 169 -4.14 -8.70 -1.81
N GLY A 170 -3.75 -9.98 -1.68
CA GLY A 170 -3.88 -10.72 -0.43
C GLY A 170 -2.98 -10.24 0.70
N GLN A 171 -2.00 -9.38 0.42
CA GLN A 171 -1.06 -8.82 1.38
C GLN A 171 -1.10 -7.28 1.44
N ARG A 172 -2.08 -6.67 0.74
CA ARG A 172 -2.24 -5.22 0.68
C ARG A 172 -2.89 -4.71 1.95
N TRP A 173 -2.15 -3.89 2.67
CA TRP A 173 -2.51 -3.35 3.97
C TRP A 173 -3.70 -2.40 3.93
N ASN A 174 -3.76 -1.55 2.91
CA ASN A 174 -4.75 -0.47 2.79
C ASN A 174 -5.93 -0.82 1.87
N THR A 175 -6.34 -2.09 1.84
CA THR A 175 -7.62 -2.54 1.22
C THR A 175 -8.51 -3.34 2.16
N MET A 176 -8.05 -3.56 3.40
CA MET A 176 -8.83 -4.11 4.50
C MET A 176 -9.49 -2.97 5.27
#